data_AF-A0A9D6HY14-F1
#
_entry.id   AF-A0A9D6HY14-F1
#
_cell.length_a   1.000
_cell.length_b   1.000
_cell.length_c   1.000
_cell.angle_alpha   90.00
_cell.angle_beta   90.00
_cell.angle_gamma   90.00
#
_symmetry.space_group_name_H-M   'P 1'
#
loop_
_entity.id
_entity.type
_entity.pdbx_description
1 polymer ?
#
loop_
_entity_poly.entity_id
_entity_poly.type
_entity_poly.pdbx_seq_one_letter_code
_entity_poly.pdbx_strand_id
1 'polypeptide(L)'
;RDLWVNIPGNGQEKINATYEYGWKASTAKSEFEKKRAGMALMDKVLENVTGVTIHYHAVFDFAAFKQIVDALGGISVNVPETLYDPTIAWENHYNPVIAAKGVQQFDGAKALLYAKSRQTSSDFARAERQRLLLVAIKDKALSLGTFSNPIKIIQLMNSLGRNVYSDFDTQSIKCLYTQISQVQSHNIKSLDLVKPPNDLLTTGPLYGRSIVRPKAGLFDYSQVRNYVRTTFRDGFLAKENATVAIYNATSTAGLATTTANSLKTFGYNVTVVENAPNQTNPADTVVVDLSKGTNKYTRNYLERRYGVTALSSLPAGLGVSPPQNTDFVIIVGTDANSNN
;
A
#
# COMPACT_ATOMS: atom_id res chain seq x y z
N ARG A 1 -12.74 4.57 -1.93
CA ARG A 1 -13.46 5.21 -3.05
C ARG A 1 -13.82 6.67 -2.73
N ASP A 2 -14.42 6.95 -1.57
CA ASP A 2 -14.97 8.27 -1.25
C ASP A 2 -14.02 9.20 -0.46
N LEU A 3 -12.76 8.78 -0.28
CA LEU A 3 -11.72 9.60 0.36
C LEU A 3 -11.49 10.87 -0.46
N TRP A 4 -11.64 12.03 0.17
CA TRP A 4 -11.39 13.34 -0.43
C TRP A 4 -9.89 13.59 -0.49
N VAL A 5 -9.38 13.84 -1.69
CA VAL A 5 -7.95 13.96 -1.96
C VAL A 5 -7.68 15.18 -2.84
N ASN A 6 -6.45 15.71 -2.74
CA ASN A 6 -5.94 16.65 -3.72
C ASN A 6 -5.30 15.85 -4.87
N ILE A 7 -5.82 16.01 -6.08
CA ILE A 7 -5.37 15.31 -7.27
C ILE A 7 -4.43 16.26 -8.03
N PRO A 8 -3.14 15.89 -8.22
CA PRO A 8 -2.18 16.74 -8.92
C PRO A 8 -2.72 17.22 -10.29
N GLY A 9 -2.72 18.54 -10.49
CA GLY A 9 -3.21 19.19 -11.72
C GLY A 9 -4.73 19.17 -11.93
N ASN A 10 -5.53 18.60 -11.02
CA ASN A 10 -6.98 18.42 -11.20
C ASN A 10 -7.82 18.93 -10.01
N GLY A 11 -7.19 19.54 -9.00
CA GLY A 11 -7.89 20.05 -7.83
C GLY A 11 -8.36 18.95 -6.87
N GLN A 12 -9.39 19.22 -6.08
CA GLN A 12 -9.84 18.34 -5.02
C GLN A 12 -11.08 17.54 -5.44
N GLU A 13 -11.03 16.21 -5.26
CA GLU A 13 -12.16 15.32 -5.56
C GLU A 13 -12.08 14.03 -4.73
N LYS A 14 -13.11 13.19 -4.79
CA LYS A 14 -13.02 11.80 -4.30
C LYS A 14 -11.96 11.01 -5.08
N ILE A 15 -11.20 10.18 -4.37
CA ILE A 15 -10.05 9.42 -4.91
C ILE A 15 -10.40 8.52 -6.11
N ASN A 16 -11.66 8.10 -6.25
CA ASN A 16 -12.05 7.30 -7.41
C ASN A 16 -12.06 8.07 -8.75
N ALA A 17 -12.17 9.40 -8.72
CA ALA A 17 -12.08 10.23 -9.91
C ALA A 17 -10.64 10.30 -10.45
N THR A 18 -9.63 10.03 -9.60
CA THR A 18 -8.21 10.15 -9.95
C THR A 18 -7.84 9.32 -11.18
N TYR A 19 -8.28 8.06 -11.24
CA TYR A 19 -8.01 7.20 -12.38
C TYR A 19 -8.61 7.76 -13.68
N GLU A 20 -9.86 8.23 -13.61
CA GLU A 20 -10.57 8.77 -14.77
C GLU A 20 -9.92 10.06 -15.27
N TYR A 21 -9.49 10.95 -14.37
CA TYR A 21 -8.77 12.17 -14.75
C TYR A 21 -7.45 11.88 -15.47
N GLY A 22 -6.65 10.95 -14.94
CA GLY A 22 -5.40 10.55 -15.61
C GLY A 22 -5.64 9.87 -16.97
N TRP A 23 -6.69 9.03 -17.06
CA TRP A 23 -7.07 8.38 -18.30
C TRP A 23 -7.56 9.39 -19.37
N LYS A 24 -8.42 10.35 -19.00
CA LYS A 24 -8.95 11.38 -19.90
C LYS A 24 -7.89 12.41 -20.34
N ALA A 25 -6.94 12.73 -19.47
CA ALA A 25 -5.87 13.68 -19.78
C ALA A 25 -4.82 13.11 -20.75
N SER A 26 -4.76 11.77 -20.91
CA SER A 26 -3.80 11.13 -21.80
C SER A 26 -4.14 11.34 -23.27
N THR A 27 -3.17 11.86 -24.04
CA THR A 27 -3.26 12.02 -25.49
C THR A 27 -2.86 10.75 -26.27
N ALA A 28 -2.54 9.67 -25.56
CA ALA A 28 -2.10 8.42 -26.18
C ALA A 28 -3.21 7.79 -27.04
N LYS A 29 -2.83 7.20 -28.17
CA LYS A 29 -3.78 6.49 -29.05
C LYS A 29 -4.21 5.13 -28.51
N SER A 30 -3.32 4.45 -27.79
CA SER A 30 -3.56 3.12 -27.23
C SER A 30 -4.34 3.22 -25.93
N GLU A 31 -5.43 2.44 -25.81
CA GLU A 31 -6.16 2.31 -24.56
C GLU A 31 -5.27 1.83 -23.41
N PHE A 32 -4.28 0.99 -23.69
CA PHE A 32 -3.33 0.54 -22.68
C PHE A 32 -2.55 1.71 -22.06
N GLU A 33 -2.02 2.61 -22.88
CA GLU A 33 -1.24 3.77 -22.40
C GLU A 33 -2.12 4.81 -21.69
N LYS A 34 -3.39 4.97 -22.11
CA LYS A 34 -4.34 5.81 -21.36
C LYS A 34 -4.62 5.23 -19.98
N LYS A 35 -4.84 3.92 -19.86
CA LYS A 35 -5.05 3.26 -18.56
C LYS A 35 -3.80 3.34 -17.68
N ARG A 36 -2.60 3.19 -18.27
CA ARG A 36 -1.33 3.44 -17.58
C ARG A 36 -1.24 4.86 -17.02
N ALA A 37 -1.61 5.87 -17.80
CA ALA A 37 -1.65 7.25 -17.33
C ALA A 37 -2.65 7.46 -16.18
N GLY A 38 -3.81 6.81 -16.24
CA GLY A 38 -4.78 6.76 -15.15
C GLY A 38 -4.20 6.19 -13.85
N MET A 39 -3.49 5.05 -13.94
CA MET A 39 -2.82 4.44 -12.79
C MET A 39 -1.66 5.29 -12.28
N ALA A 40 -0.83 5.84 -13.15
CA ALA A 40 0.29 6.70 -12.73
C ALA A 40 -0.17 7.93 -11.92
N LEU A 41 -1.35 8.50 -12.23
CA LEU A 41 -1.93 9.56 -11.41
C LEU A 41 -2.50 9.03 -10.09
N MET A 42 -3.13 7.84 -10.11
CA MET A 42 -3.58 7.16 -8.90
C MET A 42 -2.42 6.86 -7.94
N ASP A 43 -1.28 6.42 -8.45
CA ASP A 43 -0.09 6.09 -7.65
C ASP A 43 0.40 7.29 -6.86
N LYS A 44 0.52 8.46 -7.51
CA LYS A 44 0.90 9.71 -6.83
C LYS A 44 -0.04 10.04 -5.68
N VAL A 45 -1.35 9.84 -5.87
CA VAL A 45 -2.35 10.12 -4.84
C VAL A 45 -2.30 9.07 -3.73
N LEU A 46 -2.21 7.79 -4.06
CA LEU A 46 -2.13 6.70 -3.08
C LEU A 46 -0.84 6.75 -2.28
N GLU A 47 0.28 7.06 -2.90
CA GLU A 47 1.58 7.22 -2.22
C GLU A 47 1.54 8.41 -1.26
N ASN A 48 0.91 9.54 -1.64
CA ASN A 48 0.72 10.65 -0.72
C ASN A 48 -0.16 10.27 0.49
N VAL A 49 -1.24 9.51 0.27
CA VAL A 49 -2.17 9.09 1.33
C VAL A 49 -1.56 8.02 2.25
N THR A 50 -0.90 7.02 1.69
CA THR A 50 -0.49 5.80 2.39
C THR A 50 0.99 5.75 2.71
N GLY A 51 1.81 6.51 1.99
CA GLY A 51 3.27 6.45 2.07
C GLY A 51 3.86 5.18 1.46
N VAL A 52 3.09 4.44 0.66
CA VAL A 52 3.49 3.19 0.00
C VAL A 52 3.60 3.41 -1.50
N THR A 53 4.75 3.03 -2.06
CA THR A 53 4.97 2.98 -3.50
C THR A 53 4.35 1.71 -4.07
N ILE A 54 3.48 1.87 -5.08
CA ILE A 54 2.82 0.76 -5.78
C ILE A 54 3.58 0.53 -7.09
N HIS A 55 3.99 -0.72 -7.32
CA HIS A 55 4.89 -1.06 -8.44
C HIS A 55 4.15 -1.66 -9.64
N TYR A 56 3.01 -2.32 -9.38
CA TYR A 56 2.29 -3.06 -10.39
C TYR A 56 0.78 -2.95 -10.20
N HIS A 57 0.05 -3.06 -11.30
CA HIS A 57 -1.36 -2.78 -11.38
C HIS A 57 -2.09 -3.84 -12.19
N ALA A 58 -3.31 -4.17 -11.74
CA ALA A 58 -4.29 -4.91 -12.52
C ALA A 58 -5.62 -4.17 -12.46
N VAL A 59 -6.12 -3.76 -13.63
CA VAL A 59 -7.39 -3.04 -13.76
C VAL A 59 -8.29 -3.86 -14.67
N PHE A 60 -9.48 -4.18 -14.20
CA PHE A 60 -10.47 -4.94 -14.97
C PHE A 60 -11.86 -4.35 -14.77
N ASP A 61 -12.67 -4.40 -15.81
CA ASP A 61 -14.09 -4.05 -15.71
C ASP A 61 -14.94 -5.25 -15.23
N PHE A 62 -16.25 -5.07 -15.22
CA PHE A 62 -17.19 -6.11 -14.81
C PHE A 62 -17.26 -7.29 -15.79
N ALA A 63 -17.02 -7.09 -17.08
CA ALA A 63 -17.01 -8.19 -18.05
C ALA A 63 -15.76 -9.06 -17.85
N ALA A 64 -14.59 -8.43 -17.74
CA ALA A 64 -13.34 -9.12 -17.42
C ALA A 64 -13.42 -9.85 -16.08
N PHE A 65 -13.97 -9.22 -15.03
CA PHE A 65 -14.13 -9.87 -13.73
C PHE A 65 -14.93 -11.17 -13.81
N LYS A 66 -16.09 -11.17 -14.49
CA LYS A 66 -16.91 -12.37 -14.68
C LYS A 66 -16.14 -13.45 -15.44
N GLN A 67 -15.54 -13.09 -16.56
CA GLN A 67 -14.79 -14.02 -17.41
C GLN A 67 -13.60 -14.64 -16.67
N ILE A 68 -12.92 -13.90 -15.78
CA ILE A 68 -11.85 -14.44 -14.93
C ILE A 68 -12.40 -15.52 -14.00
N VAL A 69 -13.51 -15.24 -13.30
CA VAL A 69 -14.13 -16.21 -12.38
C VAL A 69 -14.63 -17.45 -13.15
N ASP A 70 -15.25 -17.26 -14.30
CA ASP A 70 -15.76 -18.35 -15.14
C ASP A 70 -14.62 -19.20 -15.73
N ALA A 71 -13.51 -18.57 -16.14
CA ALA A 71 -12.31 -19.27 -16.63
C ALA A 71 -11.64 -20.13 -15.54
N LEU A 72 -11.85 -19.78 -14.27
CA LEU A 72 -11.45 -20.61 -13.14
C LEU A 72 -12.44 -21.77 -12.87
N GLY A 73 -13.57 -21.84 -13.58
CA GLY A 73 -14.65 -22.78 -13.29
C GLY A 73 -15.42 -22.42 -12.02
N GLY A 74 -15.53 -21.13 -11.72
CA GLY A 74 -16.15 -20.61 -10.51
C GLY A 74 -15.23 -20.63 -9.28
N ILE A 75 -15.67 -19.98 -8.20
CA ILE A 75 -14.93 -19.82 -6.94
C ILE A 75 -15.78 -20.23 -5.74
N SER A 76 -15.12 -20.75 -4.70
CA SER A 76 -15.77 -21.10 -3.43
C SER A 76 -15.62 -19.96 -2.43
N VAL A 77 -16.74 -19.40 -1.96
CA VAL A 77 -16.77 -18.24 -1.06
C VAL A 77 -17.47 -18.64 0.24
N ASN A 78 -16.82 -18.44 1.38
CA ASN A 78 -17.47 -18.54 2.69
C ASN A 78 -18.15 -17.21 3.01
N VAL A 79 -19.47 -17.17 2.84
CA VAL A 79 -20.28 -15.98 3.04
C VAL A 79 -20.59 -15.83 4.54
N PRO A 80 -20.12 -14.75 5.21
CA PRO A 80 -20.26 -14.64 6.67
C PRO A 80 -21.72 -14.47 7.12
N GLU A 81 -22.51 -13.75 6.33
CA GLU A 81 -23.92 -13.44 6.59
C GLU A 81 -24.71 -13.41 5.29
N THR A 82 -25.98 -13.80 5.35
CA THR A 82 -26.87 -13.77 4.19
C THR A 82 -26.94 -12.35 3.63
N LEU A 83 -26.57 -12.21 2.36
CA LEU A 83 -26.62 -10.96 1.63
C LEU A 83 -27.96 -10.82 0.92
N TYR A 84 -28.76 -9.86 1.39
CA TYR A 84 -30.05 -9.49 0.83
C TYR A 84 -29.97 -8.09 0.21
N ASP A 85 -30.33 -7.92 -1.06
CA ASP A 85 -30.29 -6.63 -1.75
C ASP A 85 -31.40 -6.54 -2.82
N PRO A 86 -32.60 -6.03 -2.47
CA PRO A 86 -33.71 -5.92 -3.41
C PRO A 86 -33.45 -4.90 -4.53
N THR A 87 -32.54 -3.94 -4.36
CA THR A 87 -32.25 -2.95 -5.43
C THR A 87 -31.61 -3.55 -6.67
N ILE A 88 -30.93 -4.69 -6.53
CA ILE A 88 -30.30 -5.41 -7.66
C ILE A 88 -30.93 -6.77 -7.92
N ALA A 89 -32.09 -7.07 -7.30
CA ALA A 89 -32.77 -8.36 -7.45
C ALA A 89 -33.11 -8.65 -8.92
N TRP A 90 -33.41 -7.63 -9.72
CA TRP A 90 -33.69 -7.76 -11.15
C TRP A 90 -32.50 -8.34 -11.95
N GLU A 91 -31.26 -8.10 -11.51
CA GLU A 91 -30.05 -8.74 -12.08
C GLU A 91 -29.86 -10.18 -11.59
N ASN A 92 -30.60 -10.59 -10.56
CA ASN A 92 -30.56 -11.91 -9.91
C ASN A 92 -31.89 -12.67 -10.09
N HIS A 93 -32.50 -12.63 -11.28
CA HIS A 93 -33.76 -13.31 -11.59
C HIS A 93 -34.91 -12.94 -10.62
N TYR A 94 -34.99 -11.66 -10.24
CA TYR A 94 -35.93 -11.12 -9.27
C TYR A 94 -35.81 -11.72 -7.86
N ASN A 95 -34.70 -12.39 -7.54
CA ASN A 95 -34.41 -12.89 -6.20
C ASN A 95 -33.58 -11.85 -5.41
N PRO A 96 -34.11 -11.29 -4.31
CA PRO A 96 -33.37 -10.32 -3.50
C PRO A 96 -32.29 -10.98 -2.62
N VAL A 97 -32.29 -12.31 -2.45
CA VAL A 97 -31.21 -13.03 -1.75
C VAL A 97 -30.07 -13.29 -2.73
N ILE A 98 -28.99 -12.52 -2.61
CA ILE A 98 -27.81 -12.61 -3.47
C ILE A 98 -26.95 -13.82 -3.08
N ALA A 99 -26.76 -14.04 -1.77
CA ALA A 99 -26.00 -15.16 -1.25
C ALA A 99 -26.46 -15.51 0.17
N ALA A 100 -26.65 -16.80 0.47
CA ALA A 100 -26.96 -17.25 1.83
C ALA A 100 -25.70 -17.22 2.74
N LYS A 101 -25.84 -17.34 4.05
CA LYS A 101 -24.69 -17.59 4.93
C LYS A 101 -24.07 -18.97 4.64
N GLY A 102 -22.75 -19.07 4.72
CA GLY A 102 -21.98 -20.32 4.58
C GLY A 102 -21.19 -20.43 3.27
N VAL A 103 -20.54 -21.58 3.08
CA VAL A 103 -19.72 -21.87 1.89
C VAL A 103 -20.61 -22.07 0.67
N GLN A 104 -20.35 -21.31 -0.39
CA GLN A 104 -21.09 -21.37 -1.64
C GLN A 104 -20.15 -21.32 -2.85
N GLN A 105 -20.58 -21.96 -3.94
CA GLN A 105 -19.95 -21.82 -5.24
C GLN A 105 -20.56 -20.62 -5.98
N PHE A 106 -19.70 -19.73 -6.45
CA PHE A 106 -20.05 -18.58 -7.27
C PHE A 106 -19.48 -18.75 -8.68
N ASP A 107 -20.32 -18.57 -9.68
CA ASP A 107 -19.89 -18.22 -11.03
C ASP A 107 -19.58 -16.72 -11.13
N GLY A 108 -19.14 -16.26 -12.29
CA GLY A 108 -18.82 -14.85 -12.52
C GLY A 108 -19.99 -13.92 -12.24
N ALA A 109 -21.20 -14.29 -12.67
CA ALA A 109 -22.40 -13.47 -12.49
C ALA A 109 -22.73 -13.27 -11.01
N LYS A 110 -22.79 -14.35 -10.23
CA LYS A 110 -23.06 -14.30 -8.78
C LYS A 110 -21.93 -13.61 -8.02
N ALA A 111 -20.68 -13.84 -8.38
CA ALA A 111 -19.53 -13.15 -7.80
C ALA A 111 -19.62 -11.62 -8.02
N LEU A 112 -20.03 -11.19 -9.21
CA LEU A 112 -20.19 -9.76 -9.53
C LEU A 112 -21.33 -9.12 -8.72
N LEU A 113 -22.48 -9.79 -8.62
CA LEU A 113 -23.60 -9.33 -7.79
C LEU A 113 -23.17 -9.18 -6.31
N TYR A 114 -22.46 -10.18 -5.81
CA TYR A 114 -21.90 -10.16 -4.46
C TYR A 114 -20.90 -9.03 -4.23
N ALA A 115 -20.11 -8.64 -5.24
CA ALA A 115 -19.17 -7.51 -5.17
C ALA A 115 -19.86 -6.13 -5.26
N LYS A 116 -21.00 -6.04 -5.97
CA LYS A 116 -21.70 -4.78 -6.28
C LYS A 116 -22.66 -4.31 -5.19
N SER A 117 -23.34 -5.25 -4.51
CA SER A 117 -24.45 -4.93 -3.59
C SER A 117 -24.07 -3.90 -2.51
N ARG A 118 -25.02 -3.04 -2.12
CA ARG A 118 -24.81 -1.91 -1.18
C ARG A 118 -25.93 -1.71 -0.16
N GLN A 119 -27.15 -2.20 -0.41
CA GLN A 119 -28.32 -1.67 0.29
C GLN A 119 -28.37 -2.02 1.78
N THR A 120 -27.92 -3.22 2.15
CA THR A 120 -27.98 -3.73 3.53
C THR A 120 -26.65 -3.64 4.25
N SER A 121 -25.64 -2.99 3.66
CA SER A 121 -24.28 -3.02 4.17
C SER A 121 -23.54 -1.71 3.87
N SER A 122 -22.71 -1.23 4.79
CA SER A 122 -21.88 -0.03 4.55
C SER A 122 -20.91 -0.24 3.37
N ASP A 123 -20.39 0.86 2.79
CA ASP A 123 -19.35 0.79 1.75
C ASP A 123 -18.09 0.01 2.25
N PHE A 124 -17.85 -0.05 3.56
CA PHE A 124 -16.81 -0.88 4.19
C PHE A 124 -17.14 -2.38 4.15
N ALA A 125 -18.39 -2.75 4.39
CA ALA A 125 -18.83 -4.15 4.25
C ALA A 125 -18.75 -4.64 2.79
N ARG A 126 -18.97 -3.74 1.81
CA ARG A 126 -18.70 -4.06 0.40
C ARG A 126 -17.21 -4.30 0.14
N ALA A 127 -16.32 -3.47 0.69
CA ALA A 127 -14.88 -3.67 0.56
C ALA A 127 -14.42 -5.02 1.13
N GLU A 128 -14.99 -5.44 2.26
CA GLU A 128 -14.69 -6.74 2.85
C GLU A 128 -15.16 -7.90 1.95
N ARG A 129 -16.34 -7.80 1.33
CA ARG A 129 -16.79 -8.81 0.34
C ARG A 129 -15.87 -8.88 -0.88
N GLN A 130 -15.41 -7.75 -1.38
CA GLN A 130 -14.44 -7.69 -2.48
C GLN A 130 -13.12 -8.38 -2.09
N ARG A 131 -12.65 -8.19 -0.85
CA ARG A 131 -11.49 -8.92 -0.31
C ARG A 131 -11.72 -10.43 -0.27
N LEU A 132 -12.88 -10.89 0.22
CA LEU A 132 -13.23 -12.31 0.24
C LEU A 132 -13.20 -12.92 -1.17
N LEU A 133 -13.70 -12.20 -2.18
CA LEU A 133 -13.65 -12.63 -3.57
C LEU A 133 -12.20 -12.72 -4.10
N LEU A 134 -11.34 -11.75 -3.78
CA LEU A 134 -9.92 -11.80 -4.18
C LEU A 134 -9.19 -13.00 -3.57
N VAL A 135 -9.47 -13.32 -2.30
CA VAL A 135 -8.91 -14.51 -1.63
C VAL A 135 -9.44 -15.80 -2.28
N ALA A 136 -10.74 -15.87 -2.57
CA ALA A 136 -11.33 -17.04 -3.22
C ALA A 136 -10.79 -17.25 -4.66
N ILE A 137 -10.59 -16.17 -5.42
CA ILE A 137 -9.95 -16.20 -6.75
C ILE A 137 -8.51 -16.73 -6.65
N LYS A 138 -7.73 -16.22 -5.69
CA LYS A 138 -6.37 -16.70 -5.43
C LYS A 138 -6.37 -18.20 -5.15
N ASP A 139 -7.18 -18.65 -4.18
CA ASP A 139 -7.18 -20.05 -3.74
C ASP A 139 -7.60 -20.98 -4.87
N LYS A 140 -8.60 -20.58 -5.65
CA LYS A 140 -9.00 -21.31 -6.84
C LYS A 140 -7.90 -21.37 -7.89
N ALA A 141 -7.26 -20.24 -8.20
CA ALA A 141 -6.17 -20.18 -9.18
C ALA A 141 -4.99 -21.09 -8.79
N LEU A 142 -4.62 -21.11 -7.51
CA LEU A 142 -3.58 -21.99 -6.98
C LEU A 142 -3.97 -23.47 -7.03
N SER A 143 -5.24 -23.80 -6.73
CA SER A 143 -5.73 -25.18 -6.73
C SER A 143 -5.71 -25.86 -8.10
N LEU A 144 -5.91 -25.08 -9.18
CA LEU A 144 -5.99 -25.61 -10.54
C LEU A 144 -4.63 -26.00 -11.10
N GLY A 145 -3.52 -25.55 -10.51
CA GLY A 145 -2.13 -25.78 -10.93
C GLY A 145 -1.77 -25.21 -12.31
N THR A 146 -2.74 -25.05 -13.21
CA THR A 146 -2.64 -24.53 -14.58
C THR A 146 -2.11 -23.10 -14.60
N PHE A 147 -2.43 -22.32 -13.57
CA PHE A 147 -1.97 -20.94 -13.42
C PHE A 147 -0.57 -20.84 -12.78
N SER A 148 0.10 -21.96 -12.49
CA SER A 148 1.55 -21.95 -12.23
C SER A 148 2.36 -21.60 -13.48
N ASN A 149 1.76 -21.72 -14.67
CA ASN A 149 2.37 -21.28 -15.92
C ASN A 149 2.00 -19.80 -16.20
N PRO A 150 2.97 -18.86 -16.10
CA PRO A 150 2.71 -17.43 -16.32
C PRO A 150 2.23 -17.12 -17.74
N ILE A 151 2.57 -17.95 -18.74
CA ILE A 151 2.11 -17.78 -20.13
C ILE A 151 0.59 -17.95 -20.22
N LYS A 152 0.02 -18.92 -19.49
CA LYS A 152 -1.43 -19.15 -19.49
C LYS A 152 -2.20 -18.01 -18.82
N ILE A 153 -1.64 -17.41 -17.77
CA ILE A 153 -2.20 -16.20 -17.14
C ILE A 153 -2.22 -15.05 -18.16
N ILE A 154 -1.10 -14.80 -18.84
CA ILE A 154 -1.00 -13.75 -19.85
C ILE A 154 -1.97 -14.00 -21.01
N GLN A 155 -2.08 -15.23 -21.50
CA GLN A 155 -3.03 -15.59 -22.56
C GLN A 155 -4.48 -15.34 -22.15
N LEU A 156 -4.85 -15.71 -20.93
CA LEU A 156 -6.17 -15.39 -20.38
C LEU A 156 -6.38 -13.87 -20.39
N MET A 157 -5.45 -13.09 -19.82
CA MET A 157 -5.55 -11.63 -19.78
C MET A 157 -5.65 -11.03 -21.19
N ASN A 158 -4.84 -11.48 -22.13
CA ASN A 158 -4.89 -11.02 -23.52
C ASN A 158 -6.24 -11.34 -24.20
N SER A 159 -6.86 -12.47 -23.86
CA SER A 159 -8.19 -12.83 -24.38
C SER A 159 -9.31 -11.91 -23.88
N LEU A 160 -9.13 -11.27 -22.72
CA LEU A 160 -10.06 -10.25 -22.20
C LEU A 160 -9.91 -8.90 -22.93
N GLY A 161 -8.86 -8.75 -23.75
CA GLY A 161 -8.63 -7.60 -24.62
C GLY A 161 -8.69 -6.26 -23.87
N ARG A 162 -9.53 -5.34 -24.35
CA ARG A 162 -9.66 -3.98 -23.79
C ARG A 162 -10.30 -3.93 -22.41
N ASN A 163 -10.84 -5.03 -21.89
CA ASN A 163 -11.52 -5.07 -20.60
C ASN A 163 -10.55 -5.23 -19.43
N VAL A 164 -9.28 -5.53 -19.70
CA VAL A 164 -8.20 -5.63 -18.71
C VAL A 164 -7.06 -4.66 -19.03
N TYR A 165 -6.28 -4.32 -18.02
CA TYR A 165 -4.99 -3.65 -18.11
C TYR A 165 -4.09 -4.21 -17.01
N SER A 166 -2.83 -4.43 -17.36
CA SER A 166 -1.80 -4.92 -16.44
C SER A 166 -0.43 -4.54 -16.96
N ASP A 167 0.43 -4.08 -16.07
CA ASP A 167 1.85 -3.79 -16.34
C ASP A 167 2.78 -4.91 -15.88
N PHE A 168 2.24 -6.03 -15.39
CA PHE A 168 3.01 -7.22 -15.08
C PHE A 168 3.58 -7.87 -16.35
N ASP A 169 4.90 -8.05 -16.38
CA ASP A 169 5.55 -8.94 -17.35
C ASP A 169 5.55 -10.40 -16.87
N THR A 170 5.97 -11.32 -17.75
CA THR A 170 6.01 -12.77 -17.46
C THR A 170 6.79 -13.11 -16.19
N GLN A 171 7.92 -12.43 -15.97
CA GLN A 171 8.79 -12.70 -14.82
C GLN A 171 8.16 -12.20 -13.51
N SER A 172 7.50 -11.06 -13.56
CA SER A 172 6.78 -10.45 -12.45
C SER A 172 5.56 -11.30 -12.07
N ILE A 173 4.82 -11.84 -13.04
CA ILE A 173 3.71 -12.79 -12.79
C ILE A 173 4.25 -14.07 -12.14
N LYS A 174 5.36 -14.62 -12.65
CA LYS A 174 5.99 -15.82 -12.07
C LYS A 174 6.43 -15.57 -10.62
N CYS A 175 7.03 -14.41 -10.36
CA CYS A 175 7.41 -13.98 -9.02
C CYS A 175 6.17 -13.88 -8.12
N LEU A 176 5.14 -13.15 -8.56
CA LEU A 176 3.88 -12.99 -7.83
C LEU A 176 3.24 -14.33 -7.49
N TYR A 177 3.14 -15.25 -8.46
CA TYR A 177 2.64 -16.61 -8.25
C TYR A 177 3.44 -17.34 -7.17
N THR A 178 4.77 -17.30 -7.25
CA THR A 178 5.65 -17.95 -6.28
C THR A 178 5.42 -17.40 -4.88
N GLN A 179 5.40 -16.07 -4.71
CA GLN A 179 5.19 -15.43 -3.41
C GLN A 179 3.79 -15.73 -2.86
N ILE A 180 2.74 -15.55 -3.67
CA ILE A 180 1.36 -15.69 -3.19
C ILE A 180 0.99 -17.15 -2.87
N SER A 181 1.65 -18.12 -3.52
CA SER A 181 1.49 -19.55 -3.24
C SER A 181 1.99 -19.95 -1.85
N GLN A 182 2.95 -19.21 -1.29
CA GLN A 182 3.51 -19.44 0.05
C GLN A 182 2.68 -18.78 1.16
N VAL A 183 1.82 -17.83 0.81
CA VAL A 183 0.97 -17.12 1.76
C VAL A 183 -0.30 -17.93 1.99
N GLN A 184 -0.57 -18.38 3.21
CA GLN A 184 -1.86 -18.99 3.54
C GLN A 184 -2.96 -17.93 3.60
N SER A 185 -4.19 -18.27 3.20
CA SER A 185 -5.31 -17.32 3.06
C SER A 185 -5.65 -16.59 4.36
N HIS A 186 -5.54 -17.26 5.50
CA HIS A 186 -5.77 -16.66 6.82
C HIS A 186 -4.66 -15.67 7.25
N ASN A 187 -3.51 -15.67 6.57
CA ASN A 187 -2.44 -14.69 6.79
C ASN A 187 -2.64 -13.41 5.97
N ILE A 188 -3.63 -13.36 5.06
CA ILE A 188 -3.98 -12.15 4.31
C ILE A 188 -4.85 -11.25 5.19
N LYS A 189 -4.27 -10.13 5.63
CA LYS A 189 -4.93 -9.17 6.52
C LYS A 189 -5.49 -7.98 5.75
N SER A 190 -6.54 -7.39 6.31
CA SER A 190 -7.08 -6.09 5.88
C SER A 190 -6.67 -5.02 6.88
N LEU A 191 -6.26 -3.85 6.39
CA LEU A 191 -6.00 -2.69 7.23
C LEU A 191 -7.24 -1.81 7.24
N ASP A 192 -8.04 -1.95 8.29
CA ASP A 192 -9.19 -1.07 8.53
C ASP A 192 -8.70 0.29 9.04
N LEU A 193 -9.25 1.37 8.47
CA LEU A 193 -8.90 2.77 8.76
C LEU A 193 -10.03 3.53 9.47
N VAL A 194 -11.13 2.86 9.82
CA VAL A 194 -12.34 3.47 10.41
C VAL A 194 -12.86 2.73 11.64
N LYS A 195 -12.30 1.57 11.99
CA LYS A 195 -12.64 0.83 13.20
C LYS A 195 -11.57 0.98 14.28
N PRO A 196 -11.97 1.10 15.57
CA PRO A 196 -11.03 1.05 16.67
C PRO A 196 -10.15 -0.21 16.64
N PRO A 197 -8.86 -0.11 17.00
CA PRO A 197 -8.17 1.09 17.49
C PRO A 197 -7.71 2.06 16.39
N ASN A 198 -7.86 1.71 15.11
CA ASN A 198 -7.29 2.44 13.95
C ASN A 198 -8.32 3.30 13.23
N ASP A 199 -9.20 3.96 13.99
CA ASP A 199 -10.29 4.83 13.51
C ASP A 199 -9.74 6.21 13.09
N LEU A 200 -8.96 6.21 12.01
CA LEU A 200 -8.15 7.32 11.50
C LEU A 200 -8.89 8.20 10.47
N LEU A 201 -9.93 7.67 9.84
CA LEU A 201 -10.75 8.37 8.86
C LEU A 201 -12.17 8.60 9.39
N THR A 202 -12.85 9.62 8.90
CA THR A 202 -14.24 9.93 9.24
C THR A 202 -15.02 10.37 8.01
N THR A 203 -16.35 10.30 8.08
CA THR A 203 -17.26 10.74 7.02
C THR A 203 -17.87 12.09 7.37
N GLY A 204 -18.03 12.98 6.39
CA GLY A 204 -18.71 14.25 6.58
C GLY A 204 -19.09 14.94 5.28
N PRO A 205 -19.95 15.98 5.33
CA PRO A 205 -20.28 16.77 4.16
C PRO A 205 -19.15 17.74 3.79
N LEU A 206 -18.90 17.91 2.50
CA LEU A 206 -18.07 18.98 1.93
C LEU A 206 -18.65 19.39 0.58
N TYR A 207 -18.93 20.68 0.39
CA TYR A 207 -19.61 21.21 -0.81
C TYR A 207 -20.89 20.43 -1.19
N GLY A 208 -21.73 20.09 -0.20
CA GLY A 208 -22.97 19.32 -0.40
C GLY A 208 -22.78 17.83 -0.71
N ARG A 209 -21.54 17.33 -0.71
CA ARG A 209 -21.20 15.93 -1.01
C ARG A 209 -20.75 15.20 0.25
N SER A 210 -21.20 13.96 0.43
CA SER A 210 -20.64 13.09 1.48
C SER A 210 -19.26 12.60 1.07
N ILE A 211 -18.26 12.83 1.91
CA ILE A 211 -16.85 12.49 1.69
C ILE A 211 -16.28 11.71 2.88
N VAL A 212 -15.20 10.96 2.64
CA VAL A 212 -14.33 10.42 3.69
C VAL A 212 -13.10 11.33 3.80
N ARG A 213 -12.61 11.62 5.00
CA ARG A 213 -11.44 12.47 5.26
C ARG A 213 -10.66 12.00 6.49
N PRO A 214 -9.36 12.33 6.62
CA PRO A 214 -8.62 12.04 7.85
C PRO A 214 -9.17 12.81 9.05
N LYS A 215 -9.09 12.19 10.23
CA LYS A 215 -9.46 12.84 11.49
C LYS A 215 -8.44 13.87 11.96
N ALA A 216 -7.17 13.69 11.61
CA ALA A 216 -6.10 14.62 11.94
C ALA A 216 -6.29 15.99 11.27
N GLY A 217 -6.97 16.03 10.13
CA GLY A 217 -7.24 17.25 9.37
C GLY A 217 -7.50 16.93 7.90
N LEU A 218 -8.10 17.86 7.17
CA LEU A 218 -8.29 17.68 5.72
C LEU A 218 -6.91 17.61 5.06
N PHE A 219 -6.65 16.52 4.33
CA PHE A 219 -5.35 16.21 3.69
C PHE A 219 -4.18 15.91 4.64
N ASP A 220 -4.40 15.85 5.96
CA ASP A 220 -3.39 15.36 6.90
C ASP A 220 -3.46 13.82 6.99
N TYR A 221 -2.60 13.15 6.24
CA TYR A 221 -2.48 11.70 6.23
C TYR A 221 -1.39 11.17 7.17
N SER A 222 -0.79 11.99 8.04
CA SER A 222 0.33 11.60 8.89
C SER A 222 0.05 10.32 9.70
N GLN A 223 -1.12 10.24 10.34
CA GLN A 223 -1.53 9.08 11.12
C GLN A 223 -1.80 7.85 10.25
N VAL A 224 -2.40 8.03 9.06
CA VAL A 224 -2.64 6.95 8.10
C VAL A 224 -1.30 6.37 7.63
N ARG A 225 -0.37 7.22 7.21
CA ARG A 225 0.97 6.81 6.80
C ARG A 225 1.72 6.10 7.92
N ASN A 226 1.64 6.61 9.14
CA ASN A 226 2.26 5.97 10.30
C ASN A 226 1.69 4.56 10.55
N TYR A 227 0.36 4.41 10.53
CA TYR A 227 -0.29 3.12 10.71
C TYR A 227 0.07 2.12 9.59
N VAL A 228 0.05 2.57 8.34
CA VAL A 228 0.42 1.73 7.19
C VAL A 228 1.88 1.29 7.30
N ARG A 229 2.82 2.20 7.58
CA ARG A 229 4.26 1.88 7.70
C ARG A 229 4.57 0.95 8.87
N THR A 230 3.97 1.20 10.02
CA THR A 230 4.16 0.34 11.21
C THR A 230 3.56 -1.05 11.02
N THR A 231 2.56 -1.19 10.16
CA THR A 231 1.99 -2.49 9.81
C THR A 231 2.82 -3.23 8.75
N PHE A 232 3.27 -2.54 7.70
CA PHE A 232 4.14 -3.09 6.67
C PHE A 232 5.63 -2.88 7.02
N ARG A 233 6.05 -3.40 8.18
CA ARG A 233 7.47 -3.41 8.53
C ARG A 233 8.25 -4.22 7.50
N ASP A 234 9.35 -3.64 7.00
CA ASP A 234 10.25 -4.33 6.09
C ASP A 234 10.87 -5.56 6.77
N GLY A 235 10.74 -6.72 6.13
CA GLY A 235 11.19 -7.99 6.70
C GLY A 235 12.69 -8.09 6.87
N PHE A 236 13.49 -7.39 6.05
CA PHE A 236 14.94 -7.35 6.19
C PHE A 236 15.34 -6.47 7.36
N LEU A 237 14.72 -5.28 7.52
CA LEU A 237 14.94 -4.43 8.69
C LEU A 237 14.54 -5.14 9.99
N ALA A 238 13.39 -5.83 9.99
CA ALA A 238 12.95 -6.60 11.15
C ALA A 238 13.88 -7.77 11.48
N LYS A 239 14.46 -8.43 10.47
CA LYS A 239 15.39 -9.54 10.65
C LYS A 239 16.77 -9.09 11.12
N GLU A 240 17.31 -8.02 10.54
CA GLU A 240 18.61 -7.46 10.95
C GLU A 240 18.51 -6.79 12.32
N ASN A 241 17.41 -6.08 12.58
CA ASN A 241 17.13 -5.35 13.83
C ASN A 241 18.31 -4.47 14.30
N ALA A 242 19.05 -3.92 13.32
CA ALA A 242 20.27 -3.17 13.53
C ALA A 242 20.01 -1.95 14.42
N THR A 243 20.86 -1.78 15.43
CA THR A 243 20.77 -0.67 16.38
C THR A 243 21.24 0.64 15.75
N VAL A 244 20.42 1.69 15.89
CA VAL A 244 20.69 3.00 15.30
C VAL A 244 20.81 4.05 16.41
N ALA A 245 21.96 4.72 16.47
CA ALA A 245 22.17 5.90 17.30
C ALA A 245 22.04 7.17 16.46
N ILE A 246 21.37 8.18 16.99
CA ILE A 246 21.10 9.44 16.28
C ILE A 246 21.64 10.59 17.12
N TYR A 247 22.53 11.39 16.52
CA TYR A 247 23.13 12.57 17.13
C TYR A 247 22.79 13.81 16.32
N ASN A 248 22.23 14.83 16.98
CA ASN A 248 22.02 16.14 16.38
C ASN A 248 23.33 16.94 16.42
N ALA A 249 23.96 17.14 15.27
CA ALA A 249 25.17 17.97 15.14
C ALA A 249 24.86 19.44 14.81
N THR A 250 23.59 19.83 14.82
CA THR A 250 23.15 21.19 14.51
C THR A 250 22.81 21.99 15.77
N SER A 251 22.72 23.30 15.61
CA SER A 251 22.17 24.23 16.62
C SER A 251 20.64 24.19 16.71
N THR A 252 19.95 23.52 15.78
CA THR A 252 18.49 23.40 15.79
C THR A 252 18.07 22.34 16.81
N ALA A 253 17.40 22.75 17.89
CA ALA A 253 16.93 21.82 18.91
C ALA A 253 15.89 20.84 18.37
N GLY A 254 15.95 19.58 18.83
CA GLY A 254 14.92 18.57 18.58
C GLY A 254 15.06 17.77 17.27
N LEU A 255 16.03 18.08 16.40
CA LEU A 255 16.17 17.35 15.13
C LEU A 255 16.44 15.86 15.30
N ALA A 256 17.31 15.46 16.23
CA ALA A 256 17.53 14.02 16.50
C ALA A 256 16.23 13.31 16.91
N THR A 257 15.39 13.94 17.73
CA THR A 257 14.10 13.37 18.15
C THR A 257 13.13 13.25 16.98
N THR A 258 13.04 14.27 16.12
CA THR A 258 12.21 14.23 14.92
C THR A 258 12.66 13.14 13.95
N THR A 259 13.97 13.05 13.69
CA THR A 259 14.56 11.99 12.88
C THR A 259 14.31 10.61 13.48
N ALA A 260 14.50 10.45 14.80
CA ALA A 260 14.25 9.20 15.51
C ALA A 260 12.79 8.75 15.38
N ASN A 261 11.85 9.66 15.58
CA ASN A 261 10.42 9.36 15.46
C ASN A 261 10.09 8.92 14.04
N SER A 262 10.61 9.60 13.03
CA SER A 262 10.45 9.22 11.62
C SER A 262 11.00 7.82 11.35
N LEU A 263 12.26 7.54 11.71
CA LEU A 263 12.88 6.22 11.49
C LEU A 263 12.16 5.10 12.24
N LYS A 264 11.70 5.32 13.47
CA LYS A 264 10.90 4.34 14.20
C LYS A 264 9.63 3.94 13.45
N THR A 265 8.99 4.86 12.71
CA THR A 265 7.82 4.52 11.86
C THR A 265 8.16 3.55 10.73
N PHE A 266 9.41 3.55 10.26
CA PHE A 266 9.90 2.62 9.23
C PHE A 266 10.46 1.30 9.80
N GLY A 267 10.39 1.11 11.13
CA GLY A 267 10.80 -0.12 11.79
C GLY A 267 12.29 -0.19 12.17
N TYR A 268 13.04 0.92 12.09
CA TYR A 268 14.41 0.97 12.58
C TYR A 268 14.45 0.85 14.12
N ASN A 269 15.43 0.09 14.62
CA ASN A 269 15.69 -0.07 16.05
C ASN A 269 16.56 1.09 16.56
N VAL A 270 15.93 2.25 16.78
CA VAL A 270 16.62 3.44 17.29
C VAL A 270 16.82 3.32 18.81
N THR A 271 18.08 3.23 19.25
CA THR A 271 18.47 2.99 20.64
C THR A 271 19.00 4.23 21.36
N VAL A 272 19.56 5.20 20.62
CA VAL A 272 20.11 6.45 21.18
C VAL A 272 19.61 7.65 20.39
N VAL A 273 19.23 8.71 21.11
CA VAL A 273 18.78 9.99 20.55
C VAL A 273 19.35 11.11 21.41
N GLU A 274 20.39 11.77 20.92
CA GLU A 274 21.14 12.78 21.69
C GLU A 274 21.58 13.96 20.82
N ASN A 275 22.11 15.02 21.44
CA ASN A 275 22.87 16.04 20.73
C ASN A 275 24.35 15.63 20.67
N ALA A 276 25.02 15.91 19.57
CA ALA A 276 26.47 15.79 19.52
C ALA A 276 27.09 16.81 20.51
N PRO A 277 28.12 16.44 21.29
CA PRO A 277 28.78 17.37 22.20
C PRO A 277 29.29 18.64 21.50
N ASN A 278 29.77 18.51 20.27
CA ASN A 278 30.17 19.63 19.44
C ASN A 278 29.21 19.80 18.26
N GLN A 279 28.53 20.94 18.19
CA GLN A 279 27.62 21.28 17.09
C GLN A 279 28.41 21.83 15.89
N THR A 280 28.80 20.94 14.98
CA THR A 280 29.55 21.31 13.77
C THR A 280 28.68 21.88 12.65
N ASN A 281 27.35 21.84 12.80
CA ASN A 281 26.35 22.31 11.83
C ASN A 281 26.61 21.82 10.40
N PRO A 282 26.78 20.50 10.18
CA PRO A 282 27.00 19.99 8.83
C PRO A 282 25.78 20.28 7.97
N ALA A 283 26.01 20.60 6.69
CA ALA A 283 24.92 20.82 5.74
C ALA A 283 24.11 19.53 5.56
N ASP A 284 24.80 18.42 5.33
CA ASP A 284 24.20 17.13 5.00
C ASP A 284 24.20 16.18 6.20
N THR A 285 23.15 15.35 6.28
CA THR A 285 23.07 14.26 7.24
C THR A 285 24.05 13.14 6.85
N VAL A 286 24.86 12.68 7.80
CA VAL A 286 25.86 11.63 7.58
C VAL A 286 25.40 10.31 8.20
N VAL A 287 25.60 9.22 7.47
CA VAL A 287 25.39 7.85 7.96
C VAL A 287 26.74 7.16 8.14
N VAL A 288 26.94 6.51 9.27
CA VAL A 288 28.13 5.71 9.59
C VAL A 288 27.69 4.28 9.85
N ASP A 289 28.31 3.33 9.15
CA ASP A 289 28.12 1.89 9.29
C ASP A 289 29.24 1.28 10.16
N LEU A 290 28.89 0.94 11.39
CA LEU A 290 29.75 0.26 12.36
C LEU A 290 29.49 -1.25 12.40
N SER A 291 28.49 -1.73 11.65
CA SER A 291 28.07 -3.15 11.61
C SER A 291 29.09 -4.07 10.91
N LYS A 292 30.13 -3.50 10.30
CA LYS A 292 31.15 -4.23 9.52
C LYS A 292 30.55 -5.06 8.38
N GLY A 293 29.45 -4.57 7.79
CA GLY A 293 28.76 -5.19 6.66
C GLY A 293 27.78 -6.32 7.03
N THR A 294 27.57 -6.58 8.33
CA THR A 294 26.59 -7.59 8.77
C THR A 294 25.13 -7.17 8.49
N ASN A 295 24.85 -5.86 8.53
CA ASN A 295 23.51 -5.29 8.35
C ASN A 295 23.36 -4.58 7.00
N LYS A 296 23.61 -5.32 5.92
CA LYS A 296 23.67 -4.78 4.54
C LYS A 296 22.35 -4.16 4.06
N TYR A 297 21.20 -4.67 4.50
CA TYR A 297 19.90 -4.13 4.07
C TYR A 297 19.60 -2.82 4.79
N THR A 298 19.84 -2.75 6.11
CA THR A 298 19.73 -1.53 6.90
C THR A 298 20.61 -0.44 6.33
N ARG A 299 21.88 -0.77 6.00
CA ARG A 299 22.79 0.15 5.32
C ARG A 299 22.18 0.68 4.02
N ASN A 300 21.76 -0.21 3.12
CA ASN A 300 21.23 0.19 1.82
C ASN A 300 19.99 1.10 1.95
N TYR A 301 19.12 0.82 2.92
CA TYR A 301 17.93 1.64 3.17
C TYR A 301 18.27 3.01 3.77
N LEU A 302 19.26 3.11 4.65
CA LEU A 302 19.72 4.39 5.18
C LEU A 302 20.41 5.22 4.10
N GLU A 303 21.31 4.62 3.32
CA GLU A 303 21.99 5.26 2.18
C GLU A 303 20.98 5.83 1.17
N ARG A 304 19.97 5.04 0.76
CA ARG A 304 18.92 5.50 -0.16
C ARG A 304 18.05 6.61 0.42
N ARG A 305 17.75 6.56 1.72
CA ARG A 305 16.90 7.56 2.38
C ARG A 305 17.57 8.92 2.46
N TYR A 306 18.85 8.94 2.79
CA TYR A 306 19.60 10.20 2.94
C TYR A 306 20.33 10.59 1.65
N GLY A 307 20.33 9.74 0.62
CA GLY A 307 21.06 10.00 -0.63
C GLY A 307 22.58 10.01 -0.43
N VAL A 308 23.10 9.24 0.53
CA VAL A 308 24.51 9.23 0.93
C VAL A 308 25.14 7.84 0.78
N THR A 309 26.46 7.78 0.82
CA THR A 309 27.21 6.53 1.05
C THR A 309 27.63 6.47 2.51
N ALA A 310 27.38 5.34 3.17
CA ALA A 310 27.71 5.20 4.58
C ALA A 310 29.23 5.16 4.79
N LEU A 311 29.72 5.94 5.76
CA LEU A 311 31.13 5.93 6.19
C LEU A 311 31.42 4.69 7.04
N SER A 312 32.67 4.24 7.05
CA SER A 312 33.13 3.14 7.91
C SER A 312 33.64 3.59 9.29
N SER A 313 33.73 4.90 9.53
CA SER A 313 34.19 5.48 10.79
C SER A 313 33.53 6.83 11.07
N LEU A 314 33.42 7.19 12.34
CA LEU A 314 32.86 8.46 12.79
C LEU A 314 33.70 9.64 12.29
N PRO A 315 33.08 10.74 11.82
CA PRO A 315 33.79 11.99 11.55
C PRO A 315 34.47 12.55 12.81
N ALA A 316 35.68 13.06 12.65
CA ALA A 316 36.42 13.69 13.74
C ALA A 316 35.74 14.99 14.22
N GLY A 317 35.99 15.38 15.47
CA GLY A 317 35.57 16.68 16.01
C GLY A 317 34.14 16.75 16.56
N LEU A 318 33.31 15.72 16.38
CA LEU A 318 31.93 15.69 16.90
C LEU A 318 31.83 15.38 18.40
N GLY A 319 32.84 14.72 18.97
CA GLY A 319 32.85 14.28 20.38
C GLY A 319 31.86 13.16 20.69
N VAL A 320 31.23 12.55 19.69
CA VAL A 320 30.24 11.48 19.88
C VAL A 320 30.90 10.15 20.25
N SER A 321 30.33 9.46 21.24
CA SER A 321 30.75 8.12 21.67
C SER A 321 29.52 7.21 21.74
N PRO A 322 29.16 6.54 20.62
CA PRO A 322 28.03 5.62 20.61
C PRO A 322 28.30 4.38 21.47
N PRO A 323 27.25 3.75 22.06
CA PRO A 323 27.40 2.48 22.77
C PRO A 323 28.08 1.41 21.91
N GLN A 324 28.85 0.50 22.54
CA GLN A 324 29.66 -0.52 21.83
C GLN A 324 28.87 -1.42 20.87
N ASN A 325 27.58 -1.63 21.12
CA ASN A 325 26.71 -2.47 20.31
C ASN A 325 25.98 -1.70 19.20
N THR A 326 26.34 -0.44 18.95
CA THR A 326 25.71 0.40 17.91
C THR A 326 26.15 -0.05 16.51
N ASP A 327 25.18 -0.40 15.67
CA ASP A 327 25.43 -0.80 14.28
C ASP A 327 25.53 0.38 13.32
N PHE A 328 24.68 1.40 13.52
CA PHE A 328 24.66 2.60 12.69
C PHE A 328 24.62 3.87 13.53
N VAL A 329 25.34 4.89 13.07
CA VAL A 329 25.27 6.24 13.64
C VAL A 329 24.80 7.21 12.57
N ILE A 330 23.75 7.96 12.89
CA ILE A 330 23.22 9.03 12.04
C ILE A 330 23.55 10.36 12.69
N ILE A 331 24.32 11.18 11.98
CA ILE A 331 24.70 12.52 12.41
C ILE A 331 23.85 13.50 11.62
N VAL A 332 22.87 14.10 12.29
CA VAL A 332 21.86 14.93 11.66
C VAL A 332 22.47 16.28 11.24
N GLY A 333 22.31 16.62 9.96
CA GLY A 333 22.69 17.91 9.37
C GLY A 333 21.53 18.89 9.29
N THR A 334 21.80 20.09 8.75
CA THR A 334 20.79 21.13 8.60
C THR A 334 19.77 20.81 7.49
N ASP A 335 20.11 19.91 6.57
CA ASP A 335 19.22 19.30 5.57
C ASP A 335 17.98 18.63 6.19
N ALA A 336 18.08 18.15 7.42
CA ALA A 336 16.96 17.55 8.14
C ALA A 336 15.83 18.55 8.47
N ASN A 337 16.09 19.87 8.40
CA ASN A 337 15.04 20.89 8.50
C ASN A 337 14.11 20.90 7.27
N SER A 338 14.63 20.54 6.10
CA SER A 338 13.93 20.57 4.81
C SER A 338 13.20 19.27 4.45
N ASN A 339 13.52 18.17 5.14
CA ASN A 339 13.08 16.81 4.80
C ASN A 339 11.95 16.27 5.70
N ASN A 340 11.31 17.12 6.51
CA ASN A 340 10.22 16.74 7.43
C ASN A 340 8.82 17.08 6.90
#